data_AF-A0A9L0JL27-F1
#
_entry.id   AF-A0A9L0JL27-F1
#
_cell.length_a   1.000
_cell.length_b   1.000
_cell.length_c   1.000
_cell.angle_alpha   90.00
_cell.angle_beta   90.00
_cell.angle_gamma   90.00
#
_symmetry.space_group_name_H-M   'P 1'
#
loop_
_entity.id
_entity.type
_entity.pdbx_description
1 polymer ?
#
loop_
_entity_poly.entity_id
_entity_poly.type
_entity_poly.pdbx_seq_one_letter_code
_entity_poly.pdbx_strand_id
1 'polypeptide(L)'
;MAGNSILLAAVSLLSACQQSYFAFQVGRARLKYKIMPPAVSGSPEFDRIFRAQQNSVEFYPAFMITLWMAGWYFNQVFATCLGLVYIYARHQYFWGYSEAANKRSKFFLTLLDMMPSSTNKRSFFLEVRGNSPSGLN
;
A
#
# COMPACT_ATOMS: atom_id res chain seq x y z
N MET A 1 -18.81 -24.74 13.50
CA MET A 1 -17.73 -24.48 12.51
C MET A 1 -17.69 -23.04 11.97
N ALA A 2 -18.81 -22.30 11.87
CA ALA A 2 -18.81 -20.91 11.38
C ALA A 2 -18.21 -19.84 12.34
N GLY A 3 -18.13 -20.12 13.64
CA GLY A 3 -17.60 -19.17 14.64
C GLY A 3 -16.11 -18.85 14.50
N ASN A 4 -15.33 -19.74 13.88
CA ASN A 4 -13.86 -19.65 13.80
C ASN A 4 -13.36 -18.82 12.61
N SER A 5 -14.23 -18.11 11.90
CA SER A 5 -13.84 -17.29 10.75
C SER A 5 -14.36 -15.85 10.83
N ILE A 6 -15.03 -15.48 11.93
CA ILE A 6 -15.66 -14.16 12.10
C ILE A 6 -14.62 -13.04 11.96
N LEU A 7 -13.44 -13.19 12.57
CA LEU A 7 -12.38 -12.18 12.50
C LEU A 7 -11.84 -12.00 11.07
N LEU A 8 -11.69 -13.09 10.31
CA LEU A 8 -11.23 -13.04 8.92
C LEU A 8 -12.29 -12.41 8.01
N ALA A 9 -13.56 -12.73 8.25
CA ALA A 9 -14.68 -12.12 7.55
C ALA A 9 -14.76 -10.61 7.83
N ALA A 10 -14.59 -10.19 9.09
CA ALA A 10 -14.57 -8.78 9.47
C ALA A 10 -13.43 -8.01 8.76
N VAL A 11 -12.22 -8.56 8.74
CA VAL A 11 -11.07 -7.95 8.03
C VAL A 11 -11.32 -7.90 6.52
N SER A 12 -11.88 -8.97 5.93
CA SER A 12 -12.20 -9.02 4.50
C SER A 12 -13.22 -7.95 4.11
N LEU A 13 -14.27 -7.76 4.94
CA LEU A 13 -15.28 -6.74 4.72
C LEU A 13 -14.67 -5.33 4.85
N LEU A 14 -13.83 -5.10 5.86
CA LEU A 14 -13.14 -3.83 6.04
C LEU A 14 -12.19 -3.52 4.88
N SER A 15 -11.45 -4.50 4.38
CA SER A 15 -10.59 -4.33 3.20
C SER A 15 -11.40 -4.07 1.93
N ALA A 16 -12.58 -4.68 1.77
CA ALA A 16 -13.47 -4.41 0.66
C ALA A 16 -14.00 -2.96 0.71
N CYS A 17 -14.39 -2.47 1.89
CA CYS A 17 -14.77 -1.07 2.09
C CYS A 17 -13.63 -0.11 1.72
N GLN A 18 -12.38 -0.45 2.07
CA GLN A 18 -11.21 0.35 1.68
C GLN A 18 -11.02 0.39 0.16
N GLN A 19 -11.18 -0.73 -0.54
CA GLN A 19 -11.08 -0.78 -2.01
C GLN A 19 -12.18 0.05 -2.68
N SER A 20 -13.42 -0.03 -2.16
CA SER A 20 -14.54 0.81 -2.61
C SER A 20 -14.27 2.30 -2.37
N TYR A 21 -13.66 2.65 -1.23
CA TYR A 21 -13.24 4.02 -0.97
C TYR A 21 -12.22 4.53 -2.00
N PHE A 22 -11.21 3.72 -2.33
CA PHE A 22 -10.23 4.10 -3.37
C PHE A 22 -10.88 4.26 -4.75
N ALA A 23 -11.80 3.37 -5.13
CA ALA A 23 -12.57 3.49 -6.37
C ALA A 23 -13.41 4.78 -6.40
N PHE A 24 -14.06 5.12 -5.29
CA PHE A 24 -14.82 6.36 -5.15
C PHE A 24 -13.92 7.60 -5.28
N GLN A 25 -12.72 7.58 -4.69
CA GLN A 25 -11.74 8.68 -4.80
C GLN A 25 -11.26 8.87 -6.25
N VAL A 26 -11.05 7.78 -7.01
CA VAL A 26 -10.80 7.87 -8.46
C VAL A 26 -11.99 8.50 -9.18
N GLY A 27 -13.23 8.10 -8.86
CA GLY A 27 -14.44 8.70 -9.42
C GLY A 27 -14.54 10.20 -9.16
N ARG A 28 -14.26 10.64 -7.93
CA ARG A 28 -14.19 12.06 -7.57
C ARG A 28 -13.08 12.79 -8.31
N ALA A 29 -11.91 12.15 -8.49
CA ALA A 29 -10.82 12.72 -9.26
C ALA A 29 -11.20 12.89 -10.74
N ARG A 30 -11.92 11.94 -11.34
CA ARG A 30 -12.44 12.07 -12.71
C ARG A 30 -13.33 13.30 -12.86
N LEU A 31 -14.23 13.54 -11.92
CA LEU A 31 -15.09 14.73 -11.91
C LEU A 31 -14.28 16.02 -11.72
N LYS A 32 -13.32 16.03 -10.79
CA LYS A 32 -12.47 17.20 -10.49
C LYS A 32 -11.61 17.62 -11.68
N TYR A 33 -10.98 16.65 -12.35
CA TYR A 33 -10.09 16.90 -13.48
C TYR A 33 -10.80 16.81 -14.84
N LYS A 34 -12.13 16.63 -14.85
CA LYS A 34 -12.99 16.54 -16.06
C LYS A 34 -12.51 15.49 -17.07
N ILE A 35 -12.05 14.34 -16.57
CA ILE A 35 -11.57 13.23 -17.41
C ILE A 35 -12.75 12.32 -17.74
N MET A 36 -13.25 12.44 -18.98
CA MET A 36 -14.35 11.61 -19.47
C MET A 36 -13.87 10.17 -19.72
N PRO A 37 -14.60 9.14 -19.28
CA PRO A 37 -14.36 7.77 -19.73
C PRO A 37 -14.40 7.69 -21.27
N PRO A 38 -13.55 6.88 -21.93
CA PRO A 38 -12.63 5.86 -21.41
C PRO A 38 -11.22 6.39 -21.11
N ALA A 39 -10.98 7.70 -21.13
CA ALA A 39 -9.65 8.24 -20.89
C ALA A 39 -9.15 7.88 -19.48
N VAL A 40 -7.93 7.34 -19.42
CA VAL A 40 -7.24 6.95 -18.18
C VAL A 40 -5.99 7.79 -17.92
N SER A 41 -5.75 8.79 -18.76
CA SER A 41 -4.66 9.75 -18.65
C SER A 41 -5.20 11.16 -18.76
N GLY A 42 -4.62 12.08 -17.99
CA GLY A 42 -4.97 13.50 -18.05
C GLY A 42 -4.04 14.34 -17.20
N SER A 43 -4.49 14.75 -16.03
CA SER A 43 -3.64 15.49 -15.08
C SER A 43 -2.69 14.53 -14.35
N PRO A 44 -1.42 14.93 -14.09
CA PRO A 44 -0.47 14.12 -13.34
C PRO A 44 -0.99 13.68 -11.96
N GLU A 45 -1.83 14.47 -11.32
CA GLU A 45 -2.48 14.16 -10.04
C GLU A 45 -3.55 13.07 -10.21
N PHE A 46 -4.32 13.11 -11.29
CA PHE A 46 -5.28 12.05 -11.61
C PHE A 46 -4.56 10.72 -11.88
N ASP A 47 -3.53 10.75 -12.73
CA ASP A 47 -2.76 9.57 -13.09
C ASP A 47 -2.15 8.90 -11.86
N ARG A 48 -1.74 9.69 -10.86
CA ARG A 48 -1.25 9.18 -9.58
C ARG A 48 -2.33 8.45 -8.79
N ILE A 49 -3.49 9.07 -8.61
CA ILE A 49 -4.62 8.47 -7.86
C ILE A 49 -5.11 7.20 -8.57
N PHE A 50 -5.22 7.24 -9.90
CA PHE A 50 -5.62 6.11 -10.73
C PHE A 50 -4.63 4.95 -10.61
N ARG A 51 -3.32 5.21 -10.73
CA ARG A 51 -2.28 4.18 -10.54
C ARG A 51 -2.24 3.62 -9.12
N ALA A 52 -2.46 4.45 -8.10
CA ALA A 52 -2.51 3.99 -6.72
C ALA A 52 -3.69 3.01 -6.48
N GLN A 53 -4.85 3.30 -7.05
CA GLN A 53 -6.01 2.42 -7.00
C GLN A 53 -5.76 1.12 -7.80
N GLN A 54 -5.20 1.22 -9.00
CA GLN A 54 -4.89 0.05 -9.83
C GLN A 54 -3.92 -0.91 -9.15
N ASN A 55 -2.83 -0.38 -8.57
CA ASN A 55 -1.89 -1.18 -7.78
C ASN A 55 -2.59 -1.87 -6.60
N SER A 56 -3.49 -1.16 -5.90
CA SER A 56 -4.23 -1.74 -4.79
C SER A 56 -5.16 -2.85 -5.24
N VAL A 57 -5.72 -2.80 -6.46
CA VAL A 57 -6.53 -3.89 -7.04
C VAL A 57 -5.68 -5.08 -7.46
N GLU A 58 -4.51 -4.87 -8.07
CA GLU A 58 -3.62 -5.95 -8.51
C GLU A 58 -3.16 -6.84 -7.36
N PHE A 59 -2.86 -6.24 -6.19
CA PHE A 59 -2.43 -6.98 -5.01
C PHE A 59 -3.58 -7.51 -4.13
N TYR A 60 -4.82 -7.09 -4.37
CA TYR A 60 -5.96 -7.48 -3.52
C TYR A 60 -6.28 -8.99 -3.55
N PRO A 61 -6.29 -9.68 -4.71
CA PRO A 61 -6.49 -11.13 -4.73
C PRO A 61 -5.42 -11.89 -3.96
N ALA A 62 -4.15 -11.49 -4.10
CA ALA A 62 -3.04 -12.10 -3.37
C ALA A 62 -3.19 -11.90 -1.85
N PHE A 63 -3.59 -10.71 -1.42
CA PHE A 63 -3.93 -10.45 -0.02
C PHE A 63 -5.07 -11.33 0.49
N MET A 64 -6.16 -11.46 -0.27
CA MET A 64 -7.30 -12.27 0.13
C MET A 64 -6.94 -13.75 0.28
N ILE A 65 -6.21 -14.32 -0.69
CA ILE A 65 -5.78 -15.72 -0.62
C ILE A 65 -4.86 -15.93 0.59
N THR A 66 -3.87 -15.07 0.78
CA THR A 66 -2.91 -15.21 1.90
C THR A 66 -3.58 -15.03 3.26
N LEU A 67 -4.51 -14.09 3.42
CA LEU A 67 -5.28 -13.88 4.65
C LEU A 67 -6.09 -15.12 5.04
N TRP A 68 -6.81 -15.70 4.08
CA TRP A 68 -7.66 -16.86 4.34
C TRP A 68 -6.84 -18.13 4.58
N MET A 69 -5.78 -18.35 3.79
CA MET A 69 -4.88 -19.50 3.99
C MET A 69 -4.15 -19.41 5.34
N ALA A 70 -3.60 -18.24 5.70
CA ALA A 70 -2.96 -18.06 7.01
C ALA A 70 -3.97 -18.18 8.18
N GLY A 71 -5.19 -17.68 7.99
CA GLY A 71 -6.22 -17.73 9.01
C GLY A 71 -6.75 -19.13 9.29
N TRP A 72 -6.90 -19.97 8.26
CA TRP A 72 -7.39 -21.35 8.40
C TRP A 72 -6.31 -22.34 8.81
N TYR A 73 -5.11 -22.23 8.24
CA TYR A 73 -4.06 -23.23 8.40
C TYR A 73 -3.01 -22.90 9.47
N PHE A 74 -2.93 -21.65 9.93
CA PHE A 74 -1.93 -21.25 10.93
C PHE A 74 -2.56 -20.75 12.22
N ASN A 75 -3.07 -19.51 12.23
CA ASN A 75 -3.70 -18.91 13.40
C ASN A 75 -4.57 -17.73 12.99
N GLN A 76 -5.85 -17.79 13.38
CA GLN A 76 -6.84 -16.78 13.01
C GLN A 76 -6.50 -15.38 13.55
N VAL A 77 -6.09 -15.28 14.83
CA VAL A 77 -5.79 -13.99 15.48
C VAL A 77 -4.57 -13.34 14.82
N PHE A 78 -3.51 -14.12 14.58
CA PHE A 78 -2.30 -13.63 13.94
C PHE A 78 -2.56 -13.15 12.51
N ALA A 79 -3.33 -13.93 11.72
CA ALA A 79 -3.74 -13.54 10.37
C ALA A 79 -4.58 -12.25 10.37
N THR A 80 -5.51 -12.11 11.32
CA THR A 80 -6.30 -10.89 11.50
C THR A 80 -5.42 -9.67 11.83
N CYS A 81 -4.47 -9.79 12.76
CA CYS A 81 -3.54 -8.70 13.08
C CYS A 81 -2.72 -8.27 11.86
N LEU A 82 -2.14 -9.23 11.13
CA LEU A 82 -1.41 -8.93 9.88
C LEU A 82 -2.30 -8.29 8.82
N GLY A 83 -3.56 -8.74 8.72
CA GLY A 83 -4.55 -8.16 7.81
C GLY A 83 -4.85 -6.69 8.12
N LEU A 84 -5.00 -6.33 9.40
CA LEU A 84 -5.19 -4.93 9.81
C LEU A 84 -3.95 -4.08 9.51
N VAL A 85 -2.75 -4.61 9.74
CA VAL A 85 -1.49 -3.93 9.38
C VAL A 85 -1.41 -3.69 7.87
N TYR A 86 -1.80 -4.66 7.05
CA TYR A 86 -1.86 -4.51 5.60
C TYR A 86 -2.83 -3.40 5.17
N ILE A 87 -4.05 -3.38 5.73
CA ILE A 87 -5.06 -2.35 5.45
C ILE A 87 -4.52 -0.96 5.79
N TYR A 88 -3.89 -0.81 6.96
CA TYR A 88 -3.29 0.45 7.38
C TYR A 88 -2.15 0.89 6.45
N ALA A 89 -1.25 -0.03 6.10
CA ALA A 89 -0.16 0.21 5.16
C ALA A 89 -0.68 0.67 3.79
N ARG A 90 -1.76 0.06 3.29
CA ARG A 90 -2.40 0.44 2.03
C ARG A 90 -3.06 1.82 2.10
N HIS A 91 -3.65 2.17 3.24
CA HIS A 91 -4.21 3.51 3.43
C HIS A 91 -3.11 4.57 3.36
N GLN A 92 -2.01 4.37 4.08
CA GLN A 92 -0.84 5.25 4.03
C GLN A 92 -0.22 5.33 2.63
N TYR A 93 -0.14 4.20 1.91
CA TYR A 93 0.33 4.18 0.53
C TYR A 93 -0.53 5.06 -0.38
N PHE A 94 -1.86 4.94 -0.33
CA PHE A 94 -2.76 5.71 -1.19
C PHE A 94 -2.65 7.22 -0.94
N TRP A 95 -2.66 7.65 0.32
CA TRP A 95 -2.50 9.07 0.69
C TRP A 95 -1.11 9.59 0.32
N GLY A 96 -0.06 8.82 0.62
CA GLY A 96 1.31 9.17 0.25
C GLY A 96 1.50 9.32 -1.27
N TYR A 97 0.86 8.46 -2.05
CA TYR A 97 0.91 8.49 -3.52
C TYR A 97 0.13 9.69 -4.10
N SER A 98 -0.98 10.07 -3.46
CA SER A 98 -1.80 11.22 -3.86
C SER A 98 -1.09 12.57 -3.66
N GLU A 99 -0.22 12.68 -2.65
CA GLU A 99 0.37 13.96 -2.23
C GLU A 99 1.72 14.24 -2.93
N ALA A 100 2.57 13.23 -3.13
CA ALA A 100 3.80 13.36 -3.92
C ALA A 100 4.34 11.99 -4.37
N ALA A 101 4.64 11.83 -5.66
CA ALA A 101 5.29 10.63 -6.20
C ALA A 101 6.63 10.30 -5.50
N ASN A 102 7.32 11.32 -4.95
CA ASN A 102 8.56 11.17 -4.18
C ASN A 102 8.40 10.61 -2.75
N LYS A 103 7.17 10.46 -2.23
CA LYS A 103 6.94 9.74 -0.95
C LYS A 103 7.00 8.21 -1.11
N ARG A 104 7.20 7.69 -2.33
CA ARG A 104 7.48 6.28 -2.65
C ARG A 104 8.55 5.66 -1.73
N SER A 105 9.56 6.44 -1.33
CA SER A 105 10.67 5.98 -0.50
C SER A 105 10.36 5.89 0.99
N LYS A 106 9.33 6.59 1.51
CA LYS A 106 9.02 6.53 2.95
C LYS A 106 8.52 5.15 3.38
N PHE A 107 7.88 4.39 2.49
CA PHE A 107 7.44 3.02 2.78
C PHE A 107 8.62 2.04 2.95
N PHE A 108 9.61 2.13 2.06
CA PHE A 108 10.86 1.37 2.20
C PHE A 108 11.63 1.80 3.45
N LEU A 109 11.63 3.11 3.77
CA LEU A 109 12.27 3.64 4.97
C LEU A 109 11.52 3.27 6.26
N THR A 110 10.19 3.14 6.28
CA THR A 110 9.47 2.65 7.47
C THR A 110 9.68 1.16 7.73
N LEU A 111 9.89 0.36 6.67
CA LEU A 111 10.35 -1.02 6.84
C LEU A 111 11.80 -1.08 7.35
N LEU A 112 12.65 -0.11 6.96
CA LEU A 112 14.02 0.03 7.46
C LEU A 112 14.09 0.56 8.91
N ASP A 113 13.17 1.43 9.31
CA ASP A 113 13.05 1.93 10.69
C ASP A 113 12.52 0.87 11.67
N MET A 114 11.90 -0.20 11.15
CA MET A 114 11.49 -1.38 11.91
C MET A 114 12.61 -2.44 12.01
N MET A 115 13.76 -2.23 11.33
CA MET A 115 14.97 -3.03 11.53
C MET A 115 15.82 -2.48 12.68
N PRO A 116 16.46 -3.35 13.47
CA PRO A 116 17.19 -2.97 14.68
C PRO A 116 18.33 -1.98 14.37
N SER A 117 18.52 -1.07 15.33
CA SER A 117 19.40 0.11 15.36
C SER A 117 20.90 -0.12 15.08
N SER A 118 21.35 -1.27 14.59
CA SER A 118 22.78 -1.55 14.41
C SER A 118 23.35 -1.11 13.05
N THR A 119 22.51 -0.77 12.07
CA THR A 119 23.00 -0.43 10.72
C THR A 119 22.96 1.08 10.49
N ASN A 120 24.14 1.66 10.26
CA ASN A 120 24.35 3.09 10.01
C ASN A 120 23.55 3.54 8.78
N LYS A 121 22.35 4.10 9.02
CA LYS A 121 21.35 4.50 8.02
C LYS A 121 21.91 5.52 7.00
N ARG A 122 22.97 6.25 7.34
CA ARG A 122 23.63 7.21 6.43
C ARG A 122 24.40 6.53 5.29
N SER A 123 25.11 5.44 5.56
CA SER A 123 25.92 4.75 4.55
C SER A 123 25.05 4.06 3.49
N PHE A 124 23.97 3.41 3.94
CA PHE A 124 23.02 2.77 3.03
C PHE A 124 22.25 3.78 2.16
N PHE A 125 21.96 4.96 2.70
CA PHE A 125 21.31 6.05 1.96
C PHE A 125 22.20 6.63 0.86
N LEU A 126 23.53 6.62 1.05
CA LEU A 126 24.49 7.08 0.04
C LEU A 126 24.70 6.03 -1.07
N GLU A 127 24.71 4.75 -0.72
CA GLU A 127 24.79 3.61 -1.67
C GLU A 127 23.61 3.60 -2.66
N VAL A 128 22.37 3.72 -2.14
CA VAL A 128 21.14 3.68 -2.95
C VAL A 128 21.01 4.90 -3.87
N ARG A 129 21.67 6.02 -3.54
CA ARG A 129 21.65 7.23 -4.37
C ARG A 129 22.56 7.16 -5.59
N GLY A 130 23.33 6.08 -5.78
CA GLY A 130 24.26 5.91 -6.89
C GLY A 130 25.39 6.94 -6.90
N ASN A 131 25.58 7.69 -5.80
CA ASN A 131 26.65 8.67 -5.69
C ASN A 131 27.77 8.05 -4.88
N SER A 132 28.56 7.20 -5.55
CA SER A 132 29.84 6.76 -5.02
C SER A 132 30.68 8.01 -4.71
N PRO A 133 31.15 8.23 -3.47
CA PRO A 133 32.09 9.29 -3.19
C PRO A 133 33.48 8.83 -3.64
N SER A 134 33.67 8.65 -4.95
CA SER A 134 35.00 8.53 -5.54
C SER A 134 35.52 9.94 -5.83
N GLY A 135 36.22 10.52 -4.86
CA GLY A 135 36.82 11.85 -5.05
C GLY A 135 37.49 12.43 -3.81
N LEU A 136 38.16 11.63 -2.98
CA LEU A 136 39.16 12.11 -2.01
C LEU A 136 40.27 11.05 -1.88
N ASN A 137 41.22 11.13 -2.81
CA ASN A 137 42.67 11.00 -2.64
C ASN A 137 43.32 10.97 -4.03
#